data_AF-A0A0G0EU55-F1
#
_entry.id   AF-A0A0G0EU55-F1
#
_cell.length_a   1.000
_cell.length_b   1.000
_cell.length_c   1.000
_cell.angle_alpha   90.00
_cell.angle_beta   90.00
_cell.angle_gamma   90.00
#
_symmetry.space_group_name_H-M   'P 1'
#
loop_
_entity.id
_entity.type
_entity.pdbx_description
1 polymer ?
#
loop_
_entity_poly.entity_id
_entity_poly.type
_entity_poly.pdbx_seq_one_letter_code
_entity_poly.pdbx_strand_id
1 'polypeptide(L)'
;VVVGNSPLILRESLLHEAYDMGERIIKASKELIDKRGLWGPFCLETVITEDSEFFAMEISCRIVAGTNLFIEGSPYSWLTYDEPMSTGRRIAREIKIAKKKNKLSQVLN
;
A
#
# COMPACT_ATOMS: atom_id res chain seq x y z
N VAL A 1 5.20 10.15 18.69
CA VAL A 1 5.24 11.06 17.51
C VAL A 1 6.21 10.47 16.51
N VAL A 2 5.79 10.28 15.26
CA VAL A 2 6.69 9.89 14.16
C VAL A 2 7.44 11.15 13.72
N VAL A 3 8.77 11.14 13.82
CA VAL A 3 9.62 12.31 13.50
C VAL A 3 10.40 12.16 12.19
N GLY A 4 10.40 10.96 11.60
CA GLY A 4 11.13 10.65 10.38
C GLY A 4 10.88 9.21 9.92
N ASN A 5 11.48 8.84 8.80
CA ASN A 5 11.40 7.50 8.21
C ASN A 5 12.77 7.10 7.70
N SER A 6 13.07 5.80 7.71
CA SER A 6 14.27 5.20 7.11
C SER A 6 13.85 4.12 6.12
N PRO A 7 14.52 3.99 4.96
CA PRO A 7 14.19 2.95 4.00
C PRO A 7 14.64 1.58 4.53
N LEU A 8 13.77 0.59 4.36
CA LEU A 8 14.06 -0.81 4.67
C LEU A 8 13.52 -1.69 3.54
N ILE A 9 14.14 -2.85 3.38
CA ILE A 9 13.63 -3.93 2.54
C ILE A 9 13.42 -5.16 3.41
N LEU A 10 12.35 -5.88 3.13
CA LEU A 10 12.02 -7.11 3.81
C LEU A 10 12.85 -8.26 3.26
N ARG A 11 13.20 -9.23 4.10
CA ARG A 11 13.69 -10.53 3.65
C ARG A 11 12.67 -11.13 2.68
N GLU A 12 13.13 -11.57 1.51
CA GLU A 12 12.25 -11.99 0.41
C GLU A 12 11.24 -13.08 0.81
N SER A 13 11.65 -14.03 1.65
CA SER A 13 10.78 -15.11 2.15
C SER A 13 9.57 -14.63 2.94
N LEU A 14 9.56 -13.39 3.43
CA LEU A 14 8.46 -12.81 4.20
C LEU A 14 7.50 -11.99 3.32
N LEU A 15 7.83 -11.75 2.04
CA LEU A 15 6.98 -10.95 1.15
C LEU A 15 5.63 -11.61 0.87
N HIS A 16 5.60 -12.94 0.82
CA HIS A 16 4.35 -13.67 0.61
C HIS A 16 3.35 -13.41 1.75
N GLU A 17 3.78 -13.53 3.00
CA GLU A 17 2.92 -13.26 4.15
C GLU A 17 2.48 -11.79 4.19
N ALA A 18 3.40 -10.85 3.94
CA ALA A 18 3.05 -9.42 3.88
C ALA A 18 1.99 -9.11 2.81
N TYR A 19 2.06 -9.79 1.66
CA TYR A 19 1.06 -9.67 0.60
C TYR A 19 -0.30 -10.25 1.04
N ASP A 20 -0.30 -11.45 1.63
CA ASP A 20 -1.51 -12.12 2.11
C ASP A 20 -2.21 -11.33 3.23
N MET A 21 -1.44 -10.70 4.13
CA MET A 21 -1.97 -9.76 5.13
C MET A 21 -2.75 -8.62 4.47
N GLY A 22 -2.22 -8.05 3.38
CA GLY A 22 -2.88 -7.01 2.59
C GLY A 22 -4.18 -7.49 1.94
N GLU A 23 -4.17 -8.67 1.33
CA GLU A 23 -5.38 -9.28 0.73
C GLU A 23 -6.47 -9.56 1.77
N ARG A 24 -6.09 -10.03 2.97
CA ARG A 24 -7.04 -10.23 4.08
C ARG A 24 -7.69 -8.92 4.52
N ILE A 25 -6.94 -7.81 4.55
CA ILE A 25 -7.48 -6.48 4.84
C ILE A 25 -8.51 -6.05 3.79
N ILE A 26 -8.18 -6.20 2.50
CA ILE A 26 -9.09 -5.84 1.40
C ILE A 26 -10.36 -6.70 1.49
N LYS A 27 -10.22 -8.01 1.73
CA LYS A 27 -11.36 -8.90 1.90
C LYS A 27 -12.25 -8.48 3.07
N ALA A 28 -11.67 -8.28 4.25
CA ALA A 28 -12.41 -7.87 5.45
C ALA A 28 -13.11 -6.51 5.23
N SER A 29 -12.47 -5.56 4.56
CA SER A 29 -13.08 -4.25 4.26
C SER A 29 -14.32 -4.34 3.36
N LYS A 30 -14.38 -5.34 2.46
CA LYS A 30 -15.56 -5.59 1.62
C LYS A 30 -16.75 -6.10 2.43
N GLU A 31 -16.46 -6.89 3.46
CA GLU A 31 -17.46 -7.47 4.36
C GLU A 31 -17.95 -6.46 5.39
N LEU A 32 -17.06 -5.58 5.87
CA LEU A 32 -17.34 -4.68 7.00
C LEU A 32 -17.81 -3.27 6.62
N ILE A 33 -17.46 -2.76 5.43
CA ILE A 33 -17.64 -1.34 5.09
C ILE A 33 -18.52 -1.14 3.85
N ASP A 34 -18.03 -1.53 2.67
CA ASP A 34 -18.70 -1.37 1.37
C ASP A 34 -18.25 -2.51 0.48
N LYS A 35 -19.13 -3.04 -0.38
CA LYS A 35 -18.79 -4.12 -1.35
C LYS A 35 -17.57 -3.82 -2.25
N ARG A 36 -17.22 -2.53 -2.43
CA ARG A 36 -16.01 -2.08 -3.13
C ARG A 36 -14.73 -2.38 -2.34
N GLY A 37 -14.82 -2.47 -1.03
CA GLY A 37 -13.70 -2.63 -0.11
C GLY A 37 -12.85 -1.37 0.03
N LEU A 38 -11.69 -1.49 0.65
CA LEU A 38 -10.66 -0.48 0.70
C LEU A 38 -9.95 -0.42 -0.67
N TRP A 39 -9.82 0.79 -1.23
CA TRP A 39 -9.05 1.04 -2.45
C TRP A 39 -8.06 2.19 -2.25
N GLY A 40 -7.07 2.27 -3.14
CA GLY A 40 -6.00 3.24 -3.02
C GLY A 40 -4.93 2.81 -2.01
N PRO A 41 -4.13 3.76 -1.49
CA PRO A 41 -3.04 3.45 -0.59
C PRO A 41 -3.54 3.15 0.82
N PHE A 42 -2.94 2.13 1.44
CA PHE A 42 -3.05 1.87 2.86
C PHE A 42 -1.71 1.32 3.37
N CYS A 43 -1.54 1.30 4.69
CA CYS A 43 -0.35 0.76 5.33
C CYS A 43 -0.77 -0.09 6.53
N LEU A 44 -0.18 -1.27 6.64
CA LEU A 44 -0.23 -2.10 7.85
C LEU A 44 1.06 -1.87 8.63
N GLU A 45 0.93 -1.31 9.83
CA GLU A 45 2.05 -0.99 10.70
C GLU A 45 2.30 -2.19 11.60
N THR A 46 3.48 -2.82 11.47
CA THR A 46 3.79 -4.11 12.10
C THR A 46 5.11 -4.07 12.85
N VAL A 47 5.26 -5.02 13.78
CA VAL A 47 6.57 -5.45 14.30
C VAL A 47 6.82 -6.90 13.85
N ILE A 48 8.09 -7.24 13.64
CA ILE A 48 8.51 -8.61 13.27
C ILE A 48 9.32 -9.17 14.43
N THR A 49 8.95 -10.36 14.91
CA THR A 49 9.66 -11.05 15.99
C THR A 49 10.95 -11.71 15.50
N GLU A 50 11.76 -12.21 16.44
CA GLU A 50 12.95 -13.01 16.12
C GLU A 50 12.62 -14.30 15.35
N ASP A 51 11.42 -14.86 15.57
CA ASP A 51 10.88 -16.01 14.84
C ASP A 51 10.29 -15.64 13.47
N SER A 52 10.49 -14.40 13.01
CA SER A 52 9.99 -13.87 11.73
C SER A 52 8.47 -13.81 11.61
N GLU A 53 7.75 -13.66 12.73
CA GLU A 53 6.28 -13.50 12.75
C GLU A 53 5.86 -12.03 12.74
N PHE A 54 4.84 -11.69 11.96
CA PHE A 54 4.26 -10.35 11.92
C PHE A 54 3.21 -10.15 13.01
N PHE A 55 3.36 -9.06 13.77
CA PHE A 55 2.34 -8.56 14.69
C PHE A 55 1.85 -7.20 14.20
N ALA A 56 0.56 -7.13 13.84
CA ALA A 56 -0.08 -5.89 13.40
C ALA A 56 -0.44 -5.01 14.59
N MET A 57 -0.02 -3.74 14.52
CA MET A 57 -0.24 -2.74 15.56
C MET A 57 -1.36 -1.77 15.15
N GLU A 58 -1.29 -1.25 13.93
CA GLU A 58 -2.24 -0.26 13.40
C GLU A 58 -2.44 -0.47 11.89
N ILE A 59 -3.60 -0.03 11.40
CA ILE A 59 -3.86 0.13 9.98
C ILE A 59 -4.12 1.62 9.66
N SER A 60 -3.32 2.15 8.75
CA SER A 60 -3.55 3.45 8.13
C SER A 60 -4.29 3.27 6.80
N CYS A 61 -5.60 3.57 6.75
CA CYS A 61 -6.44 3.47 5.54
C CYS A 61 -6.24 4.65 4.54
N ARG A 62 -4.99 5.13 4.43
CA ARG A 62 -4.56 6.24 3.56
C ARG A 62 -3.05 6.18 3.34
N ILE A 63 -2.54 7.10 2.53
CA ILE A 63 -1.09 7.29 2.36
C ILE A 63 -0.42 7.65 3.70
N VAL A 64 0.81 7.15 3.90
CA VAL A 64 1.63 7.36 5.11
C VAL A 64 2.95 8.07 4.76
N ALA A 65 3.55 8.72 5.76
CA ALA A 65 4.77 9.50 5.59
C ALA A 65 5.97 8.67 5.11
N GLY A 66 6.02 7.37 5.40
CA GLY A 66 7.07 6.46 4.93
C GLY A 66 7.20 6.42 3.40
N THR A 67 6.12 6.72 2.68
CA THR A 67 6.16 6.78 1.20
C THR A 67 6.95 7.97 0.65
N ASN A 68 7.24 8.99 1.48
CA ASN A 68 8.01 10.18 1.07
C ASN A 68 9.47 9.86 0.70
N LEU A 69 10.00 8.72 1.15
CA LEU A 69 11.35 8.27 0.79
C LEU A 69 11.46 7.81 -0.66
N PHE A 70 10.33 7.53 -1.31
CA PHE A 70 10.27 6.82 -2.59
C PHE A 70 9.66 7.68 -3.71
N ILE A 71 10.04 8.98 -3.76
CA ILE A 71 9.58 9.91 -4.79
C ILE A 71 9.96 9.41 -6.19
N GLU A 72 11.18 8.89 -6.34
CA GLU A 72 11.71 8.31 -7.58
C GLU A 72 11.51 6.78 -7.67
N GLY A 73 10.53 6.26 -6.91
CA GLY A 73 10.26 4.82 -6.80
C GLY A 73 10.96 4.14 -5.62
N SER A 74 10.60 2.88 -5.39
CA SER A 74 11.17 2.00 -4.37
C SER A 74 11.75 0.74 -5.02
N PRO A 75 12.58 -0.04 -4.30
CA PRO A 75 13.05 -1.33 -4.79
C PRO A 75 11.91 -2.23 -5.30
N TYR A 76 10.72 -2.16 -4.68
CA TYR A 76 9.55 -2.92 -5.10
C TYR A 76 8.83 -2.32 -6.31
N SER A 77 8.71 -0.99 -6.40
CA SER A 77 8.00 -0.38 -7.54
C SER A 77 8.74 -0.62 -8.86
N TRP A 78 10.08 -0.64 -8.82
CA TRP A 78 10.92 -0.91 -9.99
C TRP A 78 10.79 -2.35 -10.53
N LEU A 79 10.25 -3.29 -9.75
CA LEU A 79 9.95 -4.65 -10.22
C LEU A 79 8.72 -4.69 -11.14
N THR A 80 7.88 -3.65 -11.14
CA THR A 80 6.58 -3.64 -11.81
C THR A 80 6.37 -2.46 -12.76
N TYR A 81 7.28 -1.49 -12.74
CA TYR A 81 7.20 -0.28 -13.56
C TYR A 81 8.56 0.07 -14.16
N ASP A 82 8.54 0.43 -15.45
CA ASP A 82 9.71 0.91 -16.18
C ASP A 82 9.95 2.42 -16.01
N GLU A 83 9.27 3.05 -15.04
CA GLU A 83 9.42 4.47 -14.72
C GLU A 83 9.32 4.72 -13.21
N PRO A 84 9.93 5.80 -12.68
CA PRO A 84 9.88 6.13 -11.25
C PRO A 84 8.44 6.18 -10.73
N MET A 85 8.10 5.40 -9.71
CA MET A 85 6.72 5.26 -9.25
C MET A 85 6.57 5.42 -7.74
N SER A 86 6.34 6.65 -7.30
CA SER A 86 5.92 6.91 -5.92
C SER A 86 4.46 6.53 -5.68
N THR A 87 4.08 6.41 -4.40
CA THR A 87 2.66 6.20 -4.04
C THR A 87 1.78 7.37 -4.52
N GLY A 88 2.27 8.61 -4.43
CA GLY A 88 1.58 9.79 -4.97
C GLY A 88 1.36 9.71 -6.49
N ARG A 89 2.39 9.32 -7.24
CA ARG A 89 2.28 9.10 -8.70
C ARG A 89 1.31 7.96 -9.02
N ARG A 90 1.30 6.89 -8.22
CA ARG A 90 0.37 5.76 -8.39
C ARG A 90 -1.09 6.17 -8.19
N ILE A 91 -1.39 7.01 -7.20
CA ILE A 91 -2.73 7.59 -6.99
C ILE A 91 -3.15 8.42 -8.21
N ALA A 92 -2.29 9.35 -8.64
CA ALA A 92 -2.58 10.21 -9.80
C ALA A 92 -2.80 9.39 -11.09
N ARG A 93 -2.02 8.31 -11.27
CA ARG A 93 -2.18 7.38 -12.38
C ARG A 93 -3.53 6.66 -12.33
N GLU A 94 -3.98 6.22 -11.14
CA GLU A 94 -5.30 5.58 -10.98
C GLU A 94 -6.42 6.52 -11.44
N ILE A 95 -6.40 7.76 -10.96
CA ILE A 95 -7.38 8.79 -11.33
C ILE A 95 -7.37 9.03 -12.85
N LYS A 96 -6.18 9.13 -13.46
CA LYS A 96 -6.04 9.30 -14.92
C LYS A 96 -6.62 8.12 -15.70
N ILE A 97 -6.37 6.88 -15.26
CA ILE A 97 -6.91 5.66 -15.87
C ILE A 97 -8.43 5.62 -15.72
N ALA A 98 -8.95 5.86 -14.52
CA ALA A 98 -10.38 5.87 -14.25
C ALA A 98 -11.11 6.92 -15.10
N LYS A 99 -10.56 8.14 -15.21
CA LYS A 99 -11.09 9.18 -16.11
C LYS A 99 -11.08 8.72 -17.57
N LYS A 100 -9.97 8.16 -18.07
CA LYS A 100 -9.87 7.66 -19.46
C LYS A 100 -10.87 6.54 -19.75
N LYS A 101 -11.19 5.71 -18.75
CA LYS A 101 -12.14 4.59 -18.86
C LYS A 101 -13.58 5.00 -18.54
N ASN A 102 -13.87 6.28 -18.31
CA ASN A 102 -15.17 6.78 -17.84
C ASN A 102 -15.68 6.05 -16.58
N LYS A 103 -14.75 5.70 -15.68
CA LYS A 103 -14.97 4.97 -14.42
C LYS A 103 -14.56 5.80 -13.20
N LEU A 104 -14.58 7.13 -13.32
CA LEU A 104 -14.12 8.01 -12.25
C LEU A 104 -14.93 7.84 -10.95
N SER A 105 -16.23 7.53 -11.06
CA SER A 105 -17.11 7.20 -9.93
C SER A 105 -16.73 5.91 -9.18
N GLN A 106 -15.83 5.09 -9.71
CA GLN A 106 -15.32 3.91 -9.00
C GLN A 106 -14.18 4.24 -8.03
N VAL A 107 -13.53 5.38 -8.22
CA VAL A 107 -12.35 5.81 -7.44
C VAL A 107 -12.59 7.13 -6.70
N LEU A 108 -13.81 7.66 -6.77
CA LEU A 108 -14.33 8.77 -6.01
C LEU A 108 -15.55 8.29 -5.23
N ASN A 109 -15.79 8.89 -4.07
CA ASN A 109 -17.00 8.67 -3.28
C ASN A 109 -18.17 9.45 -3.85
#